data_AF-A0A6I9Q3Z4-F1
#
_entry.id   AF-A0A6I9Q3Z4-F1
#
_cell.length_a   1.000
_cell.length_b   1.000
_cell.length_c   1.000
_cell.angle_alpha   90.00
_cell.angle_beta   90.00
_cell.angle_gamma   90.00
#
_symmetry.space_group_name_H-M   'P 1'
#
loop_
_entity.id
_entity.type
_entity.pdbx_description
1 polymer ?
#
loop_
_entity_poly.entity_id
_entity_poly.type
_entity_poly.pdbx_seq_one_letter_code
_entity_poly.pdbx_strand_id
1 'polypeptide(L)'
;MPSHIMLSYQWDDQALVKKIYDRLKDDGLPVWLDIEGGVTGNINDSMAAGVEEAVVICPFMSPAYQASRSCKKELNYADSREVSIVPVMLTNNWEASEWLGLITAGLLWVDFRNAEKGEEHFEMCLSSLEEEIMFNVGHLLAVEEPQGEVVDQPEPSKPRLKKKPGRGFRHALSKLYIHDSGEIIQPTVSSRNTVELSEKAGEHCYWLEIKGNGCKYYRNVVTNRYLGFDPSRNQAHSEVSPSEREEWLMLVDQTDQSHQRAVIVKNKHSGKFLAVQNGHFTGLTSYNEDCKWFLE
;
A
#
# COMPACT_ATOMS: atom_id res chain seq x y z
N MET A 1 6.38 1.90 24.08
CA MET A 1 7.19 1.54 22.91
C MET A 1 7.09 2.71 21.94
N PRO A 2 8.12 3.55 21.76
CA PRO A 2 8.06 4.66 20.82
C PRO A 2 8.14 4.16 19.38
N SER A 3 7.42 4.80 18.45
CA SER A 3 7.46 4.53 17.00
C SER A 3 7.18 3.09 16.59
N HIS A 4 5.96 2.63 16.86
CA HIS A 4 5.53 1.25 16.60
C HIS A 4 4.37 1.13 15.60
N ILE A 5 4.08 -0.10 15.20
CA ILE A 5 2.93 -0.52 14.39
C ILE A 5 1.80 -0.92 15.33
N MET A 6 0.67 -0.24 15.26
CA MET A 6 -0.51 -0.60 16.05
C MET A 6 -1.45 -1.48 15.23
N LEU A 7 -1.77 -2.67 15.73
CA LEU A 7 -2.76 -3.55 15.11
C LEU A 7 -4.14 -3.29 15.73
N SER A 8 -5.07 -2.76 14.94
CA SER A 8 -6.41 -2.40 15.40
C SER A 8 -7.44 -3.36 14.82
N TYR A 9 -8.13 -4.12 15.67
CA TYR A 9 -8.98 -5.23 15.23
C TYR A 9 -10.23 -5.38 16.09
N GLN A 10 -11.20 -6.15 15.60
CA GLN A 10 -12.35 -6.56 16.40
C GLN A 10 -12.03 -7.90 17.08
N TRP A 11 -12.47 -8.06 18.33
CA TRP A 11 -12.11 -9.19 19.19
C TRP A 11 -12.31 -10.60 18.60
N ASP A 12 -13.28 -10.80 17.70
CA ASP A 12 -13.54 -12.10 17.06
C ASP A 12 -12.40 -12.48 16.09
N ASP A 13 -11.65 -11.49 15.59
CA ASP A 13 -10.49 -11.65 14.71
C ASP A 13 -9.16 -11.86 15.49
N GLN A 14 -9.21 -11.94 16.83
CA GLN A 14 -8.03 -11.99 17.71
C GLN A 14 -7.02 -13.07 17.33
N ALA A 15 -7.49 -14.27 16.99
CA ALA A 15 -6.59 -15.39 16.67
C ALA A 15 -5.72 -15.09 15.43
N LEU A 16 -6.33 -14.52 14.38
CA LEU A 16 -5.62 -14.13 13.16
C LEU A 16 -4.64 -12.98 13.45
N VAL A 17 -5.10 -11.94 14.13
CA VAL A 17 -4.28 -10.75 14.40
C VAL A 17 -3.13 -11.06 15.34
N LYS A 18 -3.32 -11.99 16.30
CA LYS A 18 -2.23 -12.49 17.14
C LYS A 18 -1.16 -13.23 16.33
N LYS A 19 -1.57 -14.06 15.37
CA LYS A 19 -0.64 -14.74 14.45
C LYS A 19 0.18 -13.73 13.64
N ILE A 20 -0.46 -12.66 13.15
CA ILE A 20 0.20 -11.56 12.42
C ILE A 20 1.17 -10.82 13.35
N TYR A 21 0.74 -10.49 14.56
CA TYR A 21 1.59 -9.84 15.56
C TYR A 21 2.87 -10.63 15.83
N ASP A 22 2.76 -11.94 16.09
CA ASP A 22 3.92 -12.78 16.38
C ASP A 22 4.88 -12.81 15.20
N ARG A 23 4.35 -12.95 13.98
CA ARG A 23 5.17 -13.06 12.79
C ARG A 23 5.84 -11.75 12.37
N LEU A 24 5.19 -10.59 12.56
CA LEU A 24 5.80 -9.26 12.36
C LEU A 24 6.89 -9.00 13.42
N LYS A 25 6.65 -9.43 14.66
CA LYS A 25 7.62 -9.31 15.75
C LYS A 25 8.85 -10.20 15.52
N ASP A 26 8.66 -11.41 15.02
CA ASP A 26 9.75 -12.31 14.61
C ASP A 26 10.63 -11.70 13.51
N ASP A 27 10.07 -10.81 12.69
CA ASP A 27 10.81 -10.04 11.68
C ASP A 27 11.43 -8.75 12.21
N GLY A 28 11.39 -8.54 13.54
CA GLY A 28 12.04 -7.45 14.24
C GLY A 28 11.28 -6.12 14.17
N LEU A 29 10.02 -6.13 13.76
CA LEU A 29 9.20 -4.93 13.71
C LEU A 29 8.65 -4.58 15.10
N PRO A 30 8.67 -3.30 15.51
CA PRO A 30 8.05 -2.88 16.75
C PRO A 30 6.53 -2.88 16.58
N VAL A 31 5.85 -3.89 17.11
CA VAL A 31 4.39 -4.04 17.00
C VAL A 31 3.74 -3.94 18.37
N TRP A 32 2.56 -3.30 18.42
CA TRP A 32 1.70 -3.21 19.58
C TRP A 32 0.37 -3.89 19.33
N LEU A 33 -0.08 -4.65 20.33
CA LEU A 33 -1.36 -5.34 20.39
C LEU A 33 -1.94 -5.16 21.80
N ASP A 34 -3.22 -4.81 21.90
CA ASP A 34 -3.91 -4.47 23.15
C ASP A 34 -3.84 -5.58 24.21
N ILE A 35 -3.90 -6.85 23.81
CA ILE A 35 -3.82 -8.02 24.72
C ILE A 35 -2.40 -8.34 25.21
N GLU A 36 -1.35 -7.88 24.51
CA GLU A 36 0.06 -8.15 24.85
C GLU A 36 0.71 -6.97 25.59
N GLY A 37 0.09 -5.79 25.55
CA GLY A 37 0.64 -4.53 26.08
C GLY A 37 0.72 -4.42 27.61
N GLY A 38 0.37 -5.46 28.37
CA GLY A 38 0.53 -5.48 29.83
C GLY A 38 -0.28 -4.42 30.60
N VAL A 39 -1.29 -3.79 29.98
CA VAL A 39 -2.08 -2.74 30.63
C VAL A 39 -3.21 -3.35 31.44
N THR A 40 -2.94 -3.62 32.72
CA THR A 40 -3.99 -3.85 33.73
C THR A 40 -4.56 -2.49 34.14
N GLY A 41 -5.64 -2.05 33.48
CA GLY A 41 -6.25 -0.73 33.71
C GLY A 41 -7.58 -0.52 32.98
N ASN A 42 -8.12 0.70 33.08
CA ASN A 42 -9.36 1.09 32.41
C ASN A 42 -9.16 1.10 30.89
N ILE A 43 -10.06 0.47 30.13
CA ILE A 43 -9.95 0.25 28.67
C ILE A 43 -9.67 1.56 27.89
N ASN A 44 -10.12 2.71 28.39
CA ASN A 44 -9.88 3.99 27.73
C ASN A 44 -8.42 4.47 27.84
N ASP A 45 -7.71 4.14 28.92
CA ASP A 45 -6.32 4.57 29.14
C ASP A 45 -5.34 3.72 28.34
N SER A 46 -5.66 2.43 28.11
CA SER A 46 -4.87 1.53 27.26
C SER A 46 -5.00 1.87 25.77
N MET A 47 -6.19 2.30 25.32
CA MET A 47 -6.43 2.70 23.93
C MET A 47 -5.64 3.95 23.53
N ALA A 48 -5.55 4.95 24.41
CA ALA A 48 -4.75 6.15 24.15
C ALA A 48 -3.26 5.81 24.08
N ALA A 49 -2.76 4.96 24.99
CA ALA A 49 -1.35 4.58 25.04
C ALA A 49 -0.86 3.85 23.77
N GLY A 50 -1.70 3.03 23.14
CA GLY A 50 -1.38 2.38 21.86
C GLY A 50 -1.23 3.41 20.72
N VAL A 51 -2.19 4.31 20.57
CA VAL A 51 -2.17 5.29 19.46
C VAL A 51 -1.05 6.32 19.60
N GLU A 52 -0.72 6.76 20.82
CA GLU A 52 0.13 7.95 21.00
C GLU A 52 1.55 7.84 20.46
N GLU A 53 2.09 6.63 20.48
CA GLU A 53 3.45 6.35 20.02
C GLU A 53 3.46 5.55 18.72
N ALA A 54 2.29 5.31 18.12
CA ALA A 54 2.15 4.61 16.85
C ALA A 54 2.51 5.54 15.70
N VAL A 55 3.36 5.06 14.79
CA VAL A 55 3.64 5.75 13.52
C VAL A 55 2.70 5.27 12.41
N VAL A 56 2.15 4.07 12.58
CA VAL A 56 1.14 3.49 11.69
C VAL A 56 0.13 2.69 12.51
N ILE A 57 -1.13 2.76 12.09
CA ILE A 57 -2.21 1.90 12.56
C ILE A 57 -2.73 1.05 11.40
N CYS A 58 -2.90 -0.25 11.66
CA CYS A 58 -3.44 -1.21 10.71
C CYS A 58 -4.84 -1.64 11.15
N PRO A 59 -5.92 -0.98 10.67
CA PRO A 59 -7.28 -1.41 10.96
C PRO A 59 -7.64 -2.65 10.15
N PHE A 60 -7.95 -3.74 10.83
CA PHE A 60 -8.45 -4.99 10.27
C PHE A 60 -9.96 -4.86 10.02
N MET A 61 -10.30 -4.44 8.82
CA MET A 61 -11.64 -4.04 8.42
C MET A 61 -12.54 -5.25 8.17
N SER A 62 -13.65 -5.25 8.90
CA SER A 62 -14.78 -6.17 8.77
C SER A 62 -16.07 -5.43 9.15
N PRO A 63 -17.26 -5.97 8.84
CA PRO A 63 -18.52 -5.42 9.35
C PRO A 63 -18.54 -5.30 10.88
N ALA A 64 -17.96 -6.27 11.58
CA ALA A 64 -17.87 -6.28 13.04
C ALA A 64 -16.94 -5.16 13.55
N TYR A 65 -15.81 -4.93 12.87
CA TYR A 65 -14.93 -3.80 13.15
C TYR A 65 -15.66 -2.46 12.98
N GLN A 66 -16.41 -2.28 11.88
CA GLN A 66 -17.18 -1.06 11.64
C GLN A 66 -18.28 -0.83 12.70
N ALA A 67 -18.88 -1.91 13.22
CA ALA A 67 -19.90 -1.85 14.26
C ALA A 67 -19.33 -1.62 15.69
N SER A 68 -18.02 -1.83 15.89
CA SER A 68 -17.39 -1.74 17.21
C SER A 68 -17.18 -0.28 17.63
N ARG A 69 -17.77 0.10 18.76
CA ARG A 69 -17.58 1.43 19.37
C ARG A 69 -16.12 1.68 19.78
N SER A 70 -15.42 0.64 20.24
CA SER A 70 -14.01 0.74 20.65
C SER A 70 -13.11 0.98 19.44
N CYS A 71 -13.24 0.15 18.40
CA CYS A 71 -12.49 0.30 17.15
C CYS A 71 -12.76 1.67 16.50
N LYS A 72 -14.02 2.12 16.51
CA LYS A 72 -14.38 3.47 16.04
C LYS A 72 -13.62 4.56 16.77
N LYS A 73 -13.64 4.56 18.11
CA LYS A 73 -12.94 5.57 18.90
C LYS A 73 -11.44 5.56 18.62
N GLU A 74 -10.85 4.37 18.58
CA GLU A 74 -9.42 4.17 18.35
C GLU A 74 -8.97 4.73 17.00
N LEU A 75 -9.64 4.33 15.92
CA LEU A 75 -9.27 4.78 14.58
C LEU A 75 -9.57 6.27 14.36
N ASN A 76 -10.65 6.81 14.93
CA ASN A 76 -10.90 8.26 14.91
C ASN A 76 -9.80 9.03 15.66
N TYR A 77 -9.28 8.47 16.75
CA TYR A 77 -8.20 9.11 17.49
C TYR A 77 -6.91 9.11 16.67
N ALA A 78 -6.55 7.97 16.09
CA ALA A 78 -5.38 7.85 15.19
C ALA A 78 -5.48 8.80 13.99
N ASP A 79 -6.65 8.88 13.34
CA ASP A 79 -6.91 9.82 12.24
C ASP A 79 -6.74 11.29 12.68
N SER A 80 -7.28 11.66 13.86
CA SER A 80 -7.13 13.02 14.41
C SER A 80 -5.69 13.40 14.76
N ARG A 81 -4.82 12.39 14.96
CA ARG A 81 -3.39 12.53 15.26
C ARG A 81 -2.54 12.41 14.00
N GLU A 82 -3.16 12.27 12.83
CA GLU A 82 -2.48 12.08 11.54
C GLU A 82 -1.53 10.86 11.53
N VAL A 83 -1.84 9.83 12.35
CA VAL A 83 -1.12 8.55 12.31
C VAL A 83 -1.36 7.91 10.95
N SER A 84 -0.32 7.36 10.32
CA SER A 84 -0.49 6.71 9.02
C SER A 84 -1.43 5.52 9.12
N ILE A 85 -2.37 5.38 8.18
CA ILE A 85 -3.36 4.30 8.18
C ILE A 85 -3.03 3.34 7.04
N VAL A 86 -2.84 2.05 7.35
CA VAL A 86 -2.69 0.96 6.38
C VAL A 86 -3.86 -0.01 6.57
N PRO A 87 -4.98 0.16 5.84
CA PRO A 87 -6.15 -0.68 6.04
C PRO A 87 -5.90 -2.11 5.60
N VAL A 88 -6.47 -3.08 6.32
CA VAL A 88 -6.39 -4.50 6.01
C VAL A 88 -7.82 -5.03 5.81
N MET A 89 -8.11 -5.68 4.69
CA MET A 89 -9.44 -6.18 4.39
C MET A 89 -9.59 -7.65 4.79
N LEU A 90 -10.52 -7.94 5.71
CA LEU A 90 -10.82 -9.31 6.15
C LEU A 90 -12.06 -9.91 5.49
N THR A 91 -12.95 -9.08 4.94
CA THR A 91 -14.27 -9.54 4.47
C THR A 91 -14.41 -9.50 2.96
N ASN A 92 -14.87 -10.61 2.38
CA ASN A 92 -15.23 -10.69 0.96
C ASN A 92 -16.55 -9.96 0.66
N ASN A 93 -16.66 -9.36 -0.54
CA ASN A 93 -17.88 -8.72 -1.02
C ASN A 93 -18.46 -7.65 -0.06
N TRP A 94 -17.58 -6.94 0.63
CA TRP A 94 -17.96 -5.88 1.56
C TRP A 94 -17.03 -4.69 1.39
N GLU A 95 -17.60 -3.49 1.54
CA GLU A 95 -16.87 -2.24 1.50
C GLU A 95 -17.17 -1.43 2.76
N ALA A 96 -16.14 -0.78 3.29
CA ALA A 96 -16.29 0.12 4.41
C ALA A 96 -17.23 1.27 4.05
N SER A 97 -18.10 1.63 4.99
CA SER A 97 -19.08 2.71 4.82
C SER A 97 -19.11 3.60 6.05
N GLU A 98 -19.95 4.64 6.01
CA GLU A 98 -20.12 5.59 7.09
C GLU A 98 -18.78 6.18 7.59
N TRP A 99 -18.51 6.06 8.89
CA TRP A 99 -17.31 6.60 9.52
C TRP A 99 -16.04 5.89 9.06
N LEU A 100 -16.09 4.58 8.83
CA LEU A 100 -14.91 3.82 8.44
C LEU A 100 -14.56 4.14 6.99
N GLY A 101 -15.56 4.16 6.11
CA GLY A 101 -15.38 4.53 4.70
C GLY A 101 -14.91 5.97 4.53
N LEU A 102 -15.29 6.89 5.43
CA LEU A 102 -14.78 8.27 5.42
C LEU A 102 -13.28 8.32 5.76
N ILE A 103 -12.85 7.62 6.80
CA ILE A 103 -11.45 7.60 7.26
C ILE A 103 -10.55 6.88 6.24
N THR A 104 -11.04 5.78 5.64
CA THR A 104 -10.25 4.98 4.71
C THR A 104 -10.43 5.38 3.24
N ALA A 105 -11.19 6.44 2.96
CA ALA A 105 -11.44 6.93 1.61
C ALA A 105 -10.12 7.23 0.87
N GLY A 106 -9.95 6.63 -0.31
CA GLY A 106 -8.76 6.82 -1.15
C GLY A 106 -7.51 6.07 -0.70
N LEU A 107 -7.58 5.32 0.41
CA LEU A 107 -6.55 4.38 0.82
C LEU A 107 -6.75 3.04 0.10
N LEU A 108 -5.64 2.38 -0.26
CA LEU A 108 -5.68 1.00 -0.72
C LEU A 108 -5.49 0.08 0.48
N TRP A 109 -6.28 -0.98 0.55
CA TRP A 109 -6.17 -1.99 1.60
C TRP A 109 -5.28 -3.17 1.18
N VAL A 110 -4.73 -3.84 2.19
CA VAL A 110 -4.00 -5.12 2.04
C VAL A 110 -4.99 -6.26 2.17
N ASP A 111 -4.91 -7.25 1.27
CA ASP A 111 -5.89 -8.35 1.21
C ASP A 111 -5.57 -9.46 2.20
N PHE A 112 -6.49 -9.71 3.14
CA PHE A 112 -6.44 -10.84 4.08
C PHE A 112 -7.72 -11.69 4.03
N ARG A 113 -8.60 -11.48 3.04
CA ARG A 113 -9.94 -12.11 2.95
C ARG A 113 -9.94 -13.63 2.82
N ASN A 114 -8.77 -14.25 2.62
CA ASN A 114 -8.60 -15.70 2.49
C ASN A 114 -7.28 -16.18 3.13
N ALA A 115 -6.74 -15.45 4.11
CA ALA A 115 -5.46 -15.76 4.75
C ALA A 115 -5.48 -17.12 5.48
N GLU A 116 -6.66 -17.61 5.85
CA GLU A 116 -6.90 -18.88 6.53
C GLU A 116 -6.84 -20.11 5.61
N LYS A 117 -6.75 -19.94 4.27
CA LYS A 117 -6.74 -21.06 3.32
C LYS A 117 -5.46 -21.90 3.36
N GLY A 118 -4.38 -21.40 3.98
CA GLY A 118 -3.15 -22.14 4.17
C GLY A 118 -1.98 -21.23 4.52
N GLU A 119 -0.86 -21.83 4.97
CA GLU A 119 0.31 -21.09 5.42
C GLU A 119 0.94 -20.23 4.32
N GLU A 120 1.00 -20.74 3.09
CA GLU A 120 1.53 -19.99 1.94
C GLU A 120 0.70 -18.72 1.68
N HIS A 121 -0.64 -18.81 1.74
CA HIS A 121 -1.50 -17.65 1.52
C HIS A 121 -1.33 -16.62 2.64
N PHE A 122 -1.26 -17.09 3.89
CA PHE A 122 -0.98 -16.24 5.04
C PHE A 122 0.34 -15.48 4.87
N GLU A 123 1.42 -16.17 4.49
CA GLU A 123 2.74 -15.56 4.30
C GLU A 123 2.77 -14.54 3.15
N MET A 124 2.00 -14.77 2.08
CA MET A 124 1.84 -13.80 0.99
C MET A 124 1.09 -12.55 1.44
N CYS A 125 -0.04 -12.70 2.16
CA CYS A 125 -0.79 -11.58 2.73
C CYS A 125 0.09 -10.77 3.69
N LEU A 126 0.87 -11.46 4.52
CA LEU A 126 1.75 -10.82 5.49
C LEU A 126 2.90 -10.07 4.82
N SER A 127 3.55 -10.67 3.82
CA SER A 127 4.60 -10.01 3.05
C SER A 127 4.07 -8.72 2.40
N SER A 128 2.83 -8.75 1.88
CA SER A 128 2.15 -7.58 1.33
C SER A 128 1.88 -6.49 2.38
N LEU A 129 1.53 -6.88 3.62
CA LEU A 129 1.36 -5.95 4.73
C LEU A 129 2.69 -5.31 5.15
N GLU A 130 3.74 -6.11 5.30
CA GLU A 130 5.08 -5.64 5.65
C GLU A 130 5.63 -4.68 4.60
N GLU A 131 5.52 -5.02 3.32
CA GLU A 131 5.92 -4.15 2.21
C GLU A 131 5.20 -2.80 2.28
N GLU A 132 3.90 -2.81 2.57
CA GLU A 132 3.13 -1.58 2.65
C GLU A 132 3.44 -0.73 3.88
N ILE A 133 3.63 -1.36 5.04
CA ILE A 133 4.08 -0.68 6.25
C ILE A 133 5.46 -0.06 6.03
N MET A 134 6.41 -0.83 5.50
CA MET A 134 7.77 -0.38 5.27
C MET A 134 7.84 0.74 4.24
N PHE A 135 6.99 0.70 3.20
CA PHE A 135 6.89 1.79 2.24
C PHE A 135 6.41 3.09 2.91
N ASN A 136 5.34 3.04 3.70
CA ASN A 136 4.74 4.25 4.26
C ASN A 136 5.56 4.82 5.42
N VAL A 137 5.99 3.96 6.35
CA VAL A 137 6.54 4.39 7.65
C VAL A 137 7.83 3.68 8.04
N GLY A 138 8.42 2.83 7.19
CA GLY A 138 9.64 2.09 7.54
C GLY A 138 10.84 2.95 7.93
N HIS A 139 10.84 4.24 7.57
CA HIS A 139 11.85 5.22 7.99
C HIS A 139 11.64 5.80 9.39
N LEU A 140 10.46 5.60 9.98
CA LEU A 140 10.10 6.02 11.32
C LEU A 140 10.20 4.87 12.32
N LEU A 141 10.09 3.62 11.86
CA LEU A 141 10.17 2.45 12.71
C LEU A 141 11.60 2.27 13.25
N ALA A 142 11.72 2.22 14.57
CA ALA A 142 12.94 1.80 15.24
C ALA A 142 13.06 0.29 15.17
N VAL A 143 13.57 -0.24 14.05
CA VAL A 143 13.85 -1.66 13.91
C VAL A 143 14.99 -2.01 14.86
N GLU A 144 14.72 -2.86 15.85
CA GLU A 144 15.77 -3.35 16.74
C GLU A 144 16.77 -4.16 15.90
N GLU A 145 18.05 -3.81 15.94
CA GLU A 145 19.08 -4.73 15.46
C GLU A 145 19.05 -5.95 16.38
N PRO A 146 18.93 -7.18 15.85
CA PRO A 146 19.08 -8.37 16.67
C PRO A 146 20.44 -8.26 17.38
N GLN A 147 20.44 -8.27 18.71
CA GLN A 147 21.67 -8.42 19.46
C GLN A 147 22.30 -9.73 18.96
N GLY A 148 23.53 -9.63 18.45
CA GLY A 148 24.25 -10.76 17.89
C GLY A 148 24.50 -11.81 18.96
N GLU A 149 23.54 -12.69 19.20
CA GLU A 149 23.79 -13.95 19.87
C GLU A 149 24.62 -14.79 18.90
N VAL A 150 25.81 -15.17 19.35
CA VAL A 150 26.67 -16.14 18.67
C VAL A 150 25.97 -17.50 18.76
N VAL A 151 24.98 -17.73 17.90
CA VAL A 151 24.37 -19.04 17.71
C VAL A 151 25.24 -19.81 16.72
N ASP A 152 25.77 -20.93 17.21
CA ASP A 152 26.58 -21.86 16.43
C ASP A 152 25.67 -22.46 15.34
N GLN A 153 25.92 -22.03 14.10
CA GLN A 153 25.13 -22.16 12.86
C GLN A 153 24.18 -20.98 12.56
N PRO A 154 24.50 -20.13 11.57
CA PRO A 154 23.58 -19.09 11.14
C PRO A 154 22.46 -19.74 10.32
N GLU A 155 21.24 -19.79 10.86
CA GLU A 155 20.09 -19.77 9.98
C GLU A 155 20.23 -18.54 9.05
N PRO A 156 19.94 -18.67 7.75
CA PRO A 156 20.03 -17.54 6.84
C PRO A 156 19.13 -16.42 7.37
N SER A 157 19.73 -15.30 7.76
CA SER A 157 18.99 -14.12 8.18
C SER A 157 17.98 -13.76 7.10
N LYS A 158 16.68 -13.74 7.44
CA LYS A 158 15.63 -13.35 6.48
C LYS A 158 16.02 -12.01 5.83
N PRO A 159 15.87 -11.89 4.50
CA PRO A 159 16.24 -10.67 3.80
C PRO A 159 15.40 -9.49 4.31
N ARG A 160 16.05 -8.52 4.95
CA ARG A 160 15.39 -7.27 5.36
C ARG A 160 14.81 -6.58 4.13
N LEU A 161 13.53 -6.23 4.18
CA LEU A 161 12.84 -5.44 3.15
C LEU A 161 13.62 -4.15 2.90
N LYS A 162 14.19 -4.02 1.70
CA LYS A 162 14.90 -2.80 1.30
C LYS A 162 13.88 -1.73 0.94
N LYS A 163 14.07 -0.52 1.46
CA LYS A 163 13.24 0.64 1.12
C LYS A 163 13.26 0.87 -0.39
N LYS A 164 12.07 0.87 -1.01
CA LYS A 164 11.88 1.21 -2.42
C LYS A 164 11.79 2.75 -2.55
N PRO A 165 12.37 3.36 -3.59
CA PRO A 165 12.38 4.82 -3.76
C PRO A 165 11.03 5.40 -4.21
N GLY A 166 10.13 4.55 -4.71
CA GLY A 166 8.77 4.89 -5.14
C GLY A 166 7.98 3.62 -5.44
N ARG A 167 6.83 3.76 -6.10
CA ARG A 167 6.00 2.64 -6.55
C ARG A 167 6.42 2.16 -7.93
N GLY A 168 6.65 0.86 -8.08
CA GLY A 168 6.69 0.17 -9.35
C GLY A 168 5.28 -0.25 -9.76
N PHE A 169 4.95 -0.09 -11.04
CA PHE A 169 3.71 -0.56 -11.61
C PHE A 169 4.02 -1.70 -12.57
N ARG A 170 3.81 -2.94 -12.13
CA ARG A 170 4.01 -4.12 -12.98
C ARG A 170 2.68 -4.61 -13.53
N HIS A 171 2.53 -4.62 -14.86
CA HIS A 171 1.32 -5.13 -15.49
C HIS A 171 1.13 -6.62 -15.16
N ALA A 172 -0.08 -7.03 -14.80
CA ALA A 172 -0.35 -8.34 -14.24
C ALA A 172 -0.09 -9.48 -15.24
N LEU A 173 -0.45 -9.29 -16.52
CA LEU A 173 -0.30 -10.31 -17.55
C LEU A 173 1.08 -10.28 -18.20
N SER A 174 1.50 -9.14 -18.74
CA SER A 174 2.77 -9.03 -19.49
C SER A 174 4.01 -8.94 -18.60
N LYS A 175 3.85 -8.69 -17.29
CA LYS A 175 4.94 -8.48 -16.33
C LYS A 175 5.83 -7.28 -16.63
N LEU A 176 5.40 -6.38 -17.53
CA LEU A 176 6.15 -5.18 -17.89
C LEU A 176 5.88 -4.03 -16.91
N TYR A 177 6.89 -3.19 -16.72
CA TYR A 177 6.88 -2.04 -15.83
C TYR A 177 6.63 -0.74 -16.59
N ILE A 178 5.93 0.22 -15.95
CA ILE A 178 5.85 1.60 -16.46
C ILE A 178 7.20 2.30 -16.28
N HIS A 179 7.86 2.63 -17.38
CA HIS A 179 9.23 3.13 -17.44
C HIS A 179 9.29 4.51 -18.11
N ASP A 180 9.84 5.53 -17.43
CA ASP A 180 10.15 6.82 -18.08
C ASP A 180 11.51 6.74 -18.79
N SER A 181 11.50 6.67 -20.13
CA SER A 181 12.71 6.53 -20.95
C SER A 181 13.47 7.85 -21.15
N GLY A 182 13.00 8.94 -20.53
CA GLY A 182 13.61 10.25 -20.68
C GLY A 182 14.97 10.41 -20.01
N GLU A 183 15.79 11.26 -20.62
CA GLU A 183 17.11 11.65 -20.09
C GLU A 183 16.99 12.69 -18.96
N ILE A 184 18.02 12.75 -18.10
CA ILE A 184 18.16 13.70 -16.97
C ILE A 184 18.61 15.10 -17.45
N ILE A 185 18.19 15.53 -18.63
CA ILE A 185 18.56 16.85 -19.17
C ILE A 185 17.62 17.93 -18.63
N GLN A 186 18.13 19.15 -18.45
CA GLN A 186 17.33 20.32 -18.06
C GLN A 186 16.05 20.42 -18.90
N PRO A 187 14.86 20.42 -18.28
CA PRO A 187 13.61 20.35 -19.01
C PRO A 187 13.41 21.60 -19.85
N THR A 188 13.32 21.44 -21.17
CA THR A 188 12.60 22.43 -21.98
C THR A 188 11.13 22.31 -21.59
N VAL A 189 10.53 23.43 -21.15
CA VAL A 189 9.18 23.50 -20.55
C VAL A 189 8.09 22.86 -21.43
N SER A 190 8.33 22.70 -22.73
CA SER A 190 7.35 22.21 -23.71
C SER A 190 7.57 20.78 -24.23
N SER A 191 8.61 20.05 -23.81
CA SER A 191 8.84 18.68 -24.30
C SER A 191 8.15 17.65 -23.41
N ARG A 192 7.52 16.63 -23.99
CA ARG A 192 7.08 15.42 -23.27
C ARG A 192 8.16 14.37 -23.36
N ASN A 193 8.42 13.61 -22.29
CA ASN A 193 9.16 12.36 -22.43
C ASN A 193 8.23 11.23 -22.86
N THR A 194 8.80 10.23 -23.51
CA THR A 194 8.13 8.96 -23.77
C THR A 194 8.11 8.14 -22.48
N VAL A 195 6.95 7.57 -22.16
CA VAL A 195 6.83 6.53 -21.14
C VAL A 195 6.54 5.22 -21.87
N GLU A 196 7.33 4.20 -21.55
CA GLU A 196 7.38 2.92 -22.25
C GLU A 196 7.15 1.78 -21.26
N LEU A 197 6.99 0.58 -21.80
CA LEU A 197 6.91 -0.65 -21.02
C LEU A 197 8.28 -1.32 -21.00
N SER A 198 8.77 -1.68 -19.81
CA SER A 198 10.09 -2.31 -19.63
C SER A 198 9.98 -3.70 -19.00
N GLU A 199 10.77 -4.66 -19.47
CA GLU A 199 10.91 -5.98 -18.83
C GLU A 199 11.73 -5.92 -17.53
N LYS A 200 12.60 -4.91 -17.39
CA LYS A 200 13.49 -4.78 -16.24
C LYS A 200 12.95 -3.76 -15.26
N ALA A 201 12.79 -4.19 -14.01
CA ALA A 201 12.68 -3.26 -12.89
C ALA A 201 13.99 -2.46 -12.79
N GLY A 202 13.87 -1.14 -12.72
CA GLY A 202 14.99 -0.21 -12.61
C GLY A 202 14.53 1.11 -12.00
N GLU A 203 15.47 2.01 -11.71
CA GLU A 203 15.14 3.26 -11.02
C GLU A 203 14.10 4.11 -11.76
N HIS A 204 14.18 4.13 -13.09
CA HIS A 204 13.22 4.82 -13.96
C HIS A 204 11.81 4.19 -13.97
N CYS A 205 11.61 3.03 -13.34
CA CYS A 205 10.30 2.39 -13.18
C CYS A 205 9.61 2.77 -11.86
N TYR A 206 10.27 3.52 -10.98
CA TYR A 206 9.70 3.96 -9.71
C TYR A 206 9.08 5.34 -9.79
N TRP A 207 7.89 5.46 -9.19
CA TRP A 207 7.09 6.67 -9.23
C TRP A 207 6.67 7.06 -7.81
N LEU A 208 6.93 8.31 -7.42
CA LEU A 208 6.46 8.91 -6.18
C LEU A 208 4.96 9.18 -6.28
N GLU A 209 4.22 8.69 -5.30
CA GLU A 209 2.80 9.01 -5.15
C GLU A 209 2.64 10.39 -4.52
N ILE A 210 1.92 11.28 -5.20
CA ILE A 210 1.61 12.63 -4.74
C ILE A 210 0.09 12.76 -4.64
N LYS A 211 -0.40 13.00 -3.41
CA LYS A 211 -1.84 13.15 -3.13
C LYS A 211 -2.36 14.45 -3.76
N GLY A 212 -3.45 14.34 -4.52
CA GLY A 212 -4.26 15.46 -4.98
C GLY A 212 -5.67 15.42 -4.38
N ASN A 213 -6.56 16.30 -4.84
CA ASN A 213 -7.93 16.34 -4.33
C ASN A 213 -8.78 15.17 -4.88
N GLY A 214 -8.87 14.09 -4.09
CA GLY A 214 -9.56 12.86 -4.48
C GLY A 214 -8.90 12.14 -5.65
N CYS A 215 -7.61 12.36 -5.87
CA CYS A 215 -6.83 11.82 -6.98
C CYS A 215 -5.36 11.65 -6.56
N LYS A 216 -4.57 11.05 -7.44
CA LYS A 216 -3.13 10.90 -7.28
C LYS A 216 -2.41 11.37 -8.54
N TYR A 217 -1.21 11.89 -8.33
CA TYR A 217 -0.22 12.12 -9.36
C TYR A 217 0.97 11.22 -9.11
N TYR A 218 1.64 10.79 -10.18
CA TYR A 218 2.82 9.93 -10.09
C TYR A 218 4.00 10.63 -10.71
N ARG A 219 5.02 10.95 -9.90
CA ARG A 219 6.23 11.62 -10.38
C ARG A 219 7.39 10.64 -10.40
N ASN A 220 8.02 10.45 -11.56
CA ASN A 220 9.15 9.55 -11.70
C ASN A 220 10.30 9.96 -10.74
N VAL A 221 10.93 8.99 -10.07
CA VAL A 221 11.99 9.26 -9.08
C VAL A 221 13.28 9.79 -9.73
N VAL A 222 13.52 9.47 -11.00
CA VAL A 222 14.75 9.87 -11.72
C VAL A 222 14.52 11.18 -12.48
N THR A 223 13.50 11.20 -13.35
CA THR A 223 13.27 12.34 -14.25
C THR A 223 12.55 13.51 -13.56
N ASN A 224 11.94 13.28 -12.38
CA ASN A 224 11.06 14.22 -11.69
C ASN A 224 9.86 14.71 -12.54
N ARG A 225 9.45 13.91 -13.54
CA ARG A 225 8.31 14.22 -14.41
C ARG A 225 7.08 13.41 -14.04
N TYR A 226 5.91 13.98 -14.30
CA TYR A 226 4.61 13.45 -13.91
C TYR A 226 4.04 12.56 -15.01
N LEU A 227 3.62 11.35 -14.64
CA LEU A 227 2.98 10.38 -15.53
C LEU A 227 1.66 10.92 -16.06
N GLY A 228 1.54 10.97 -17.38
CA GLY A 228 0.33 11.27 -18.10
C GLY A 228 0.04 10.23 -19.18
N PHE A 229 -1.16 10.28 -19.74
CA PHE A 229 -1.62 9.39 -20.79
C PHE A 229 -2.50 10.13 -21.79
N ASP A 230 -2.10 10.09 -23.06
CA ASP A 230 -2.90 10.62 -24.16
C ASP A 230 -3.88 9.55 -24.66
N PRO A 231 -5.18 9.66 -24.36
CA PRO A 231 -6.17 8.65 -24.76
C PRO A 231 -6.50 8.68 -26.25
N SER A 232 -6.12 9.74 -26.98
CA SER A 232 -6.32 9.84 -28.42
C SER A 232 -5.27 9.06 -29.19
N ARG A 233 -4.07 8.94 -28.61
CA ARG A 233 -2.92 8.23 -29.19
C ARG A 233 -2.63 6.88 -28.53
N ASN A 234 -3.31 6.57 -27.43
CA ASN A 234 -2.97 5.44 -26.55
C ASN A 234 -1.48 5.46 -26.15
N GLN A 235 -1.00 6.63 -25.70
CA GLN A 235 0.42 6.83 -25.42
C GLN A 235 0.62 7.41 -24.02
N ALA A 236 1.35 6.66 -23.18
CA ALA A 236 1.86 7.20 -21.92
C ALA A 236 3.01 8.18 -22.20
N HIS A 237 3.08 9.21 -21.38
CA HIS A 237 4.11 10.24 -21.47
C HIS A 237 4.42 10.79 -20.08
N SER A 238 5.46 11.60 -19.94
CA SER A 238 5.67 12.37 -18.72
C SER A 238 5.94 13.85 -18.97
N GLU A 239 5.46 14.70 -18.07
CA GLU A 239 5.48 16.16 -18.17
C GLU A 239 6.16 16.82 -16.95
N VAL A 240 6.64 18.05 -17.09
CA VAL A 240 7.37 18.75 -16.00
C VAL A 240 6.44 19.11 -14.84
N SER A 241 5.17 19.38 -15.14
CA SER A 241 4.16 19.76 -14.17
C SER A 241 2.96 18.82 -14.29
N PRO A 242 2.28 18.50 -13.18
CA PRO A 242 1.05 17.73 -13.23
C PRO A 242 -0.02 18.56 -13.96
N SER A 243 -0.73 17.91 -14.89
CA SER A 243 -1.89 18.47 -15.57
C SER A 243 -3.15 17.95 -14.88
N GLU A 244 -4.18 18.79 -14.73
CA GLU A 244 -5.48 18.34 -14.18
C GLU A 244 -6.04 17.16 -15.01
N ARG A 245 -5.79 17.13 -16.32
CA ARG A 245 -6.21 16.02 -17.19
C ARG A 245 -5.52 14.69 -16.88
N GLU A 246 -4.42 14.71 -16.13
CA GLU A 246 -3.58 13.56 -15.78
C GLU A 246 -3.75 13.17 -14.30
N GLU A 247 -4.91 13.49 -13.73
CA GLU A 247 -5.32 12.99 -12.42
C GLU A 247 -5.68 11.50 -12.48
N TRP A 248 -5.04 10.71 -11.62
CA TRP A 248 -5.25 9.26 -11.55
C TRP A 248 -6.11 8.88 -10.34
N LEU A 249 -7.10 8.02 -10.58
CA LEU A 249 -7.79 7.24 -9.56
C LEU A 249 -7.11 5.88 -9.46
N MET A 250 -6.73 5.52 -8.23
CA MET A 250 -6.14 4.23 -7.93
C MET A 250 -7.15 3.42 -7.15
N LEU A 251 -7.59 2.31 -7.72
CA LEU A 251 -8.64 1.46 -7.16
C LEU A 251 -8.04 0.09 -6.85
N VAL A 252 -8.44 -0.54 -5.76
CA VAL A 252 -8.07 -1.94 -5.50
C VAL A 252 -8.81 -2.84 -6.48
N ASP A 253 -8.12 -3.85 -7.00
CA ASP A 253 -8.80 -4.91 -7.75
C ASP A 253 -9.47 -5.89 -6.78
N GLN A 254 -10.78 -5.74 -6.62
CA GLN A 254 -11.59 -6.58 -5.73
C GLN A 254 -11.60 -8.06 -6.13
N THR A 255 -11.31 -8.38 -7.40
CA THR A 255 -11.39 -9.72 -7.97
C THR A 255 -10.10 -10.51 -7.86
N ASP A 256 -8.99 -9.83 -7.60
CA ASP A 256 -7.69 -10.47 -7.47
C ASP A 256 -7.64 -11.39 -6.24
N GLN A 257 -6.96 -12.53 -6.42
CA GLN A 257 -6.75 -13.56 -5.39
C GLN A 257 -5.27 -13.92 -5.25
N SER A 258 -4.38 -13.12 -5.83
CA SER A 258 -2.94 -13.38 -5.76
C SER A 258 -2.32 -12.95 -4.44
N HIS A 259 -3.07 -12.24 -3.59
CA HIS A 259 -2.59 -11.60 -2.35
C HIS A 259 -1.52 -10.53 -2.56
N GLN A 260 -1.13 -10.28 -3.82
CA GLN A 260 -0.35 -9.12 -4.21
C GLN A 260 -1.23 -7.88 -4.23
N ARG A 261 -0.61 -6.71 -4.21
CA ARG A 261 -1.32 -5.43 -4.22
C ARG A 261 -1.81 -5.08 -5.63
N ALA A 262 -2.85 -5.79 -6.06
CA ALA A 262 -3.49 -5.60 -7.35
C ALA A 262 -4.33 -4.33 -7.37
N VAL A 263 -4.08 -3.47 -8.36
CA VAL A 263 -4.75 -2.20 -8.55
C VAL A 263 -5.18 -1.99 -9.99
N ILE A 264 -6.17 -1.12 -10.12
CA ILE A 264 -6.65 -0.58 -11.38
C ILE A 264 -6.33 0.91 -11.39
N VAL A 265 -5.65 1.36 -12.45
CA VAL A 265 -5.29 2.76 -12.65
C VAL A 265 -6.27 3.37 -13.66
N LYS A 266 -7.07 4.34 -13.22
CA LYS A 266 -8.11 4.98 -14.02
C LYS A 266 -7.88 6.48 -14.11
N ASN A 267 -7.86 7.05 -15.30
CA ASN A 267 -7.79 8.50 -15.47
C ASN A 267 -9.11 9.14 -15.00
N LYS A 268 -9.03 10.08 -14.06
CA LYS A 268 -10.19 10.70 -13.39
C LYS A 268 -11.09 11.46 -14.35
N HIS A 269 -10.51 12.12 -15.36
CA HIS A 269 -11.22 13.00 -16.27
C HIS A 269 -11.89 12.24 -17.42
N SER A 270 -11.12 11.37 -18.08
CA SER A 270 -11.63 10.58 -19.22
C SER A 270 -12.39 9.33 -18.78
N GLY A 271 -12.20 8.88 -17.53
CA GLY A 271 -12.73 7.62 -17.03
C GLY A 271 -12.09 6.38 -17.66
N LYS A 272 -11.04 6.53 -18.47
CA LYS A 272 -10.35 5.40 -19.12
C LYS A 272 -9.42 4.68 -18.15
N PHE A 273 -9.37 3.37 -18.25
CA PHE A 273 -8.44 2.50 -17.57
C PHE A 273 -7.12 2.46 -18.33
N LEU A 274 -6.01 2.62 -17.61
CA LEU A 274 -4.67 2.40 -18.16
C LEU A 274 -4.44 0.90 -18.23
N ALA A 275 -4.32 0.37 -19.43
CA ALA A 275 -4.17 -1.05 -19.71
C ALA A 275 -2.95 -1.32 -20.59
N VAL A 276 -2.61 -2.60 -20.76
CA VAL A 276 -1.58 -3.03 -21.72
C VAL A 276 -2.15 -4.08 -22.67
N GLN A 277 -2.14 -3.78 -23.97
CA GLN A 277 -2.54 -4.72 -25.01
C GLN A 277 -1.44 -4.85 -26.05
N ASN A 278 -1.08 -6.09 -26.39
CA ASN A 278 0.00 -6.39 -27.34
C ASN A 278 1.33 -5.68 -27.03
N GLY A 279 1.65 -5.49 -25.74
CA GLY A 279 2.89 -4.82 -25.32
C GLY A 279 2.86 -3.28 -25.44
N HIS A 280 1.69 -2.68 -25.63
CA HIS A 280 1.51 -1.24 -25.71
C HIS A 280 0.50 -0.74 -24.68
N PHE A 281 0.69 0.48 -24.20
CA PHE A 281 -0.32 1.15 -23.37
C PHE A 281 -1.62 1.37 -24.16
N THR A 282 -2.76 1.13 -23.52
CA THR A 282 -4.07 1.32 -24.13
C THR A 282 -5.04 1.92 -23.10
N GLY A 283 -5.87 2.88 -23.53
CA GLY A 283 -6.89 3.51 -22.69
C GLY A 283 -8.26 2.86 -22.89
N LEU A 284 -8.62 1.89 -22.06
CA LEU A 284 -9.86 1.14 -22.16
C LEU A 284 -11.04 1.86 -21.48
N THR A 285 -12.24 1.73 -22.02
CA THR A 285 -13.46 2.33 -21.45
C THR A 285 -14.17 1.42 -20.43
N SER A 286 -13.78 0.15 -20.39
CA SER A 286 -14.30 -0.87 -19.47
C SER A 286 -13.14 -1.66 -18.90
N TYR A 287 -13.30 -2.13 -17.67
CA TYR A 287 -12.33 -3.01 -17.02
C TYR A 287 -12.27 -4.38 -17.71
N ASN A 288 -11.06 -4.90 -17.83
CA ASN A 288 -10.72 -6.30 -18.11
C ASN A 288 -9.35 -6.61 -17.47
N GLU A 289 -8.86 -7.84 -17.59
CA GLU A 289 -7.57 -8.24 -17.00
C GLU A 289 -6.35 -7.45 -17.55
N ASP A 290 -6.45 -6.83 -18.72
CA ASP A 290 -5.38 -5.95 -19.26
C ASP A 290 -5.22 -4.66 -18.44
N CYS A 291 -6.20 -4.32 -17.60
CA CYS A 291 -6.19 -3.12 -16.75
C CYS A 291 -5.51 -3.35 -15.39
N LYS A 292 -5.11 -4.58 -15.09
CA LYS A 292 -4.62 -4.98 -13.77
C LYS A 292 -3.11 -4.73 -13.63
N TRP A 293 -2.73 -4.06 -12.56
CA TRP A 293 -1.35 -3.78 -12.19
C TRP A 293 -1.05 -4.29 -10.79
N PHE A 294 0.15 -4.79 -10.55
CA PHE A 294 0.66 -4.99 -9.21
C PHE A 294 1.50 -3.79 -8.81
N LEU A 295 1.17 -3.22 -7.65
CA LEU A 295 2.02 -2.23 -7.00
C LEU A 295 3.17 -2.93 -6.29
N GLU A 296 4.38 -2.55 -6.67
CA GLU A 296 5.62 -2.98 -6.04
C GLU A 296 6.30 -1.83 -5.32
#